data_AF-A0A2N1PE80-F1
#
_entry.id   AF-A0A2N1PE80-F1
#
_cell.length_a   1.000
_cell.length_b   1.000
_cell.length_c   1.000
_cell.angle_alpha   90.00
_cell.angle_beta   90.00
_cell.angle_gamma   90.00
#
_symmetry.space_group_name_H-M   'P 1'
#
loop_
_entity.id
_entity.type
_entity.pdbx_description
1 polymer ?
#
loop_
_entity_poly.entity_id
_entity_poly.type
_entity_poly.pdbx_seq_one_letter_code
_entity_poly.pdbx_strand_id
1 'polypeptide(L)'
;MKRKLIRLSIALLLLAGLTTVVVIEVLGHKTQYVPRAPYDKTGFVAKDDYLDDDITIENSRFLFTLKKEDTTFTLLDKVTLETWYSNPQHDTLLIPADARELFVLYYERKIEASKLFSVNDESIKYGKYSFRVESNKVEVLYEVGGKHNLTMTDLPRQIGQDSFVEKILTPLELKAEENSTIRRQLSFLKAQFNFVESESRYYLKELTSQDSIDILYNLIFNESAYTVEDYESDAAKYGFETSKNLPYFEFAVAYELSDKGFDVTLINDAIVESELFPLAYLDILPFFGSGNMGDEGYTVIPDGSGIYIN
;
A
#
# COMPACT_ATOMS: atom_id res chain seq x y z
N MET A 1 -27.96 -54.28 16.58
CA MET A 1 -26.77 -53.41 16.40
C MET A 1 -26.11 -53.53 15.02
N LYS A 2 -25.40 -54.63 14.68
CA LYS A 2 -24.45 -54.72 13.52
C LYS A 2 -24.88 -53.99 12.21
N ARG A 3 -26.10 -54.18 11.69
CA ARG A 3 -26.57 -53.47 10.46
C ARG A 3 -26.61 -51.94 10.57
N LYS A 4 -26.84 -51.34 11.74
CA LYS A 4 -26.75 -49.88 11.94
C LYS A 4 -25.30 -49.41 11.92
N LEU A 5 -24.40 -50.14 12.60
CA LEU A 5 -22.97 -49.84 12.61
C LEU A 5 -22.36 -49.88 11.20
N ILE A 6 -22.66 -50.92 10.41
CA ILE A 6 -22.17 -51.04 9.02
C ILE A 6 -22.64 -49.86 8.16
N ARG A 7 -23.91 -49.43 8.27
CA ARG A 7 -24.42 -48.25 7.56
C ARG A 7 -23.71 -46.96 7.99
N LEU A 8 -23.43 -46.81 9.29
CA LEU A 8 -22.69 -45.66 9.82
C LEU A 8 -21.24 -45.64 9.30
N SER A 9 -20.56 -46.78 9.28
CA SER A 9 -19.19 -46.92 8.73
C SER A 9 -19.13 -46.62 7.24
N ILE A 10 -20.12 -47.05 6.45
CA ILE A 10 -20.21 -46.72 5.02
C ILE A 10 -20.46 -45.22 4.82
N ALA A 11 -21.35 -44.60 5.62
CA ALA A 11 -21.59 -43.16 5.56
C ALA A 11 -20.34 -42.35 5.93
N LEU A 12 -19.60 -42.77 6.96
CA LEU A 12 -18.32 -42.15 7.35
C LEU A 12 -17.24 -42.31 6.27
N LEU A 13 -17.15 -43.48 5.61
CA LEU A 13 -16.21 -43.70 4.50
C LEU A 13 -16.56 -42.84 3.27
N LEU A 14 -17.84 -42.70 2.94
CA LEU A 14 -18.29 -41.82 1.85
C LEU A 14 -18.04 -40.34 2.17
N LEU A 15 -18.29 -39.91 3.41
CA LEU A 15 -18.00 -38.55 3.87
C LEU A 15 -16.49 -38.26 3.83
N ALA A 16 -15.67 -39.18 4.36
CA ALA A 16 -14.22 -39.07 4.34
C ALA A 16 -13.70 -39.00 2.89
N GLY A 17 -14.14 -39.90 2.01
CA GLY A 17 -13.78 -39.89 0.59
C GLY A 17 -14.16 -38.59 -0.11
N LEU A 18 -15.36 -38.05 0.13
CA LEU A 18 -15.78 -36.76 -0.40
C LEU A 18 -14.89 -35.61 0.12
N THR A 19 -14.60 -35.57 1.42
CA THR A 19 -13.69 -34.54 1.98
C THR A 19 -12.26 -34.67 1.42
N THR A 20 -11.76 -35.89 1.20
CA THR A 20 -10.44 -36.10 0.58
C THR A 20 -10.42 -35.62 -0.88
N VAL A 21 -11.46 -35.91 -1.67
CA VAL A 21 -11.57 -35.39 -3.05
C VAL A 21 -11.63 -33.86 -3.06
N VAL A 22 -12.46 -33.23 -2.22
CA VAL A 22 -12.55 -31.77 -2.13
C VAL A 22 -11.22 -31.15 -1.69
N VAL A 23 -10.50 -31.75 -0.74
CA VAL A 23 -9.17 -31.26 -0.31
C VAL A 23 -8.12 -31.42 -1.42
N ILE A 24 -8.14 -32.53 -2.18
CA ILE A 24 -7.25 -32.73 -3.33
C ILE A 24 -7.53 -31.68 -4.43
N GLU A 25 -8.79 -31.44 -4.76
CA GLU A 25 -9.19 -30.44 -5.75
C GLU A 25 -8.78 -29.01 -5.32
N VAL A 26 -9.08 -28.62 -4.08
CA VAL A 26 -8.76 -27.28 -3.54
C VAL A 26 -7.25 -27.05 -3.44
N LEU A 27 -6.46 -28.08 -3.11
CA LEU A 27 -5.00 -27.96 -3.06
C LEU A 27 -4.34 -28.07 -4.45
N GLY A 28 -4.90 -28.87 -5.36
CA GLY A 28 -4.40 -29.06 -6.73
C GLY A 28 -4.67 -27.86 -7.64
N HIS A 29 -5.83 -27.21 -7.46
CA HIS A 29 -6.20 -25.98 -8.17
C HIS A 29 -5.87 -24.70 -7.38
N LYS A 30 -5.12 -24.77 -6.26
CA LYS A 30 -4.61 -23.58 -5.58
C LYS A 30 -3.65 -22.85 -6.53
N THR A 31 -3.99 -21.64 -6.95
CA THR A 31 -3.09 -20.78 -7.71
C THR A 31 -1.78 -20.58 -6.95
N GLN A 32 -0.66 -20.86 -7.61
CA GLN A 32 0.66 -20.60 -7.06
C GLN A 32 1.01 -19.14 -7.37
N TYR A 33 1.13 -18.33 -6.32
CA TYR A 33 1.70 -17.00 -6.43
C TYR A 33 3.17 -17.13 -6.86
N VAL A 34 3.48 -16.55 -8.01
CA VAL A 34 4.85 -16.41 -8.52
C VAL A 34 5.27 -14.97 -8.26
N PRO A 35 6.20 -14.69 -7.33
CA PRO A 35 6.70 -13.33 -7.14
C PRO A 35 7.39 -12.85 -8.42
N ARG A 36 7.10 -11.62 -8.85
CA ARG A 36 7.83 -10.96 -9.95
C ARG A 36 9.28 -10.69 -9.52
N ALA A 37 10.16 -10.49 -10.50
CA ALA A 37 11.49 -9.98 -10.23
C ALA A 37 11.42 -8.53 -9.70
N PRO A 38 12.37 -8.07 -8.86
CA PRO A 38 12.39 -6.68 -8.41
C PRO A 38 12.51 -5.70 -9.58
N TYR A 39 11.68 -4.66 -9.57
CA TYR A 39 11.72 -3.58 -10.57
C TYR A 39 12.94 -2.68 -10.37
N ASP A 40 13.48 -2.14 -11.47
CA ASP A 40 14.60 -1.20 -11.40
C ASP A 40 14.11 0.22 -11.05
N LYS A 41 14.10 0.53 -9.75
CA LYS A 41 13.82 1.86 -9.19
C LYS A 41 14.99 2.86 -9.38
N THR A 42 16.06 2.54 -10.10
CA THR A 42 17.19 3.47 -10.34
C THR A 42 16.72 4.73 -11.08
N GLY A 43 17.08 5.91 -10.57
CA GLY A 43 16.74 7.20 -11.18
C GLY A 43 15.34 7.73 -10.85
N PHE A 44 14.57 7.04 -9.98
CA PHE A 44 13.39 7.64 -9.36
C PHE A 44 13.79 8.61 -8.22
N VAL A 45 13.07 9.72 -8.12
CA VAL A 45 13.20 10.74 -7.07
C VAL A 45 11.87 10.81 -6.31
N ALA A 46 11.89 10.72 -4.99
CA ALA A 46 10.67 10.78 -4.17
C ALA A 46 9.98 12.15 -4.28
N LYS A 47 8.66 12.21 -4.04
CA LYS A 47 7.88 13.47 -4.08
C LYS A 47 8.58 14.60 -3.31
N ASP A 48 8.96 14.35 -2.07
CA ASP A 48 9.50 15.37 -1.16
C ASP A 48 10.93 15.83 -1.52
N ASP A 49 11.67 15.02 -2.30
CA ASP A 49 12.97 15.38 -2.86
C ASP A 49 12.86 16.12 -4.21
N TYR A 50 11.68 16.12 -4.84
CA TYR A 50 11.47 16.73 -6.16
C TYR A 50 11.22 18.25 -6.03
N LEU A 51 12.16 19.04 -6.53
CA LEU A 51 12.24 20.48 -6.26
C LEU A 51 11.11 21.30 -6.90
N ASP A 52 10.85 21.11 -8.20
CA ASP A 52 9.84 21.88 -8.93
C ASP A 52 8.42 21.39 -8.62
N ASP A 53 7.40 22.26 -8.67
CA ASP A 53 6.01 21.89 -8.34
C ASP A 53 5.26 21.23 -9.52
N ASP A 54 5.78 21.42 -10.74
CA ASP A 54 5.27 20.87 -11.98
C ASP A 54 6.40 20.11 -12.71
N ILE A 55 6.08 18.98 -13.32
CA ILE A 55 6.98 18.21 -14.21
C ILE A 55 6.46 18.37 -15.63
N THR A 56 7.29 18.93 -16.53
CA THR A 56 6.91 19.20 -17.91
C THR A 56 7.78 18.44 -18.91
N ILE A 57 7.13 17.92 -19.96
CA ILE A 57 7.78 17.41 -21.16
C ILE A 57 7.02 17.96 -22.38
N GLU A 58 7.73 18.29 -23.45
CA GLU A 58 7.12 18.78 -24.69
C GLU A 58 7.82 18.25 -25.95
N ASN A 59 7.07 18.19 -27.05
CA ASN A 59 7.61 17.97 -28.39
C ASN A 59 7.14 19.09 -29.33
N SER A 60 7.28 18.92 -30.66
CA SER A 60 6.88 19.95 -31.62
C SER A 60 5.40 20.32 -31.58
N ARG A 61 4.52 19.41 -31.13
CA ARG A 61 3.06 19.56 -31.10
C ARG A 61 2.48 19.61 -29.70
N PHE A 62 2.91 18.71 -28.81
CA PHE A 62 2.30 18.55 -27.49
C PHE A 62 3.14 19.16 -26.36
N LEU A 63 2.46 19.65 -25.32
CA LEU A 63 3.03 19.98 -24.02
C LEU A 63 2.23 19.20 -22.96
N PHE A 64 2.92 18.41 -22.14
CA PHE A 64 2.36 17.71 -20.99
C PHE A 64 2.91 18.32 -19.71
N THR A 65 2.03 18.53 -18.73
CA THR A 65 2.34 19.12 -17.42
C THR A 65 1.71 18.28 -16.33
N LEU A 66 2.53 17.63 -15.51
CA LEU A 66 2.15 16.80 -14.37
C LEU A 66 2.38 17.58 -13.06
N LYS A 67 1.40 17.59 -12.16
CA LYS A 67 1.52 18.21 -10.83
C LYS A 67 2.25 17.29 -9.87
N LYS A 68 3.27 17.80 -9.18
CA LYS A 68 4.00 17.07 -8.12
C LYS A 68 3.07 16.68 -6.97
N GLU A 69 2.09 17.52 -6.63
CA GLU A 69 1.33 17.40 -5.38
C GLU A 69 0.31 16.25 -5.37
N ASP A 70 -0.35 16.01 -6.50
CA ASP A 70 -1.43 15.02 -6.62
C ASP A 70 -1.34 14.11 -7.86
N THR A 71 -0.29 14.26 -8.67
CA THR A 71 -0.09 13.54 -9.94
C THR A 71 -1.18 13.76 -11.01
N THR A 72 -2.04 14.77 -10.84
CA THR A 72 -2.92 15.23 -11.92
C THR A 72 -2.10 15.85 -13.05
N PHE A 73 -2.59 15.79 -14.28
CA PHE A 73 -1.88 16.31 -15.43
C PHE A 73 -2.78 16.97 -16.47
N THR A 74 -2.19 17.84 -17.27
CA THR A 74 -2.77 18.38 -18.49
C THR A 74 -1.93 18.01 -19.71
N LEU A 75 -2.60 17.92 -20.86
CA LEU A 75 -1.98 17.73 -22.17
C LEU A 75 -2.55 18.77 -23.13
N LEU A 76 -1.71 19.69 -23.61
CA LEU A 76 -2.05 20.72 -24.59
C LEU A 76 -1.55 20.31 -25.99
N ASP A 77 -2.44 20.30 -26.99
CA ASP A 77 -2.03 20.32 -28.40
C ASP A 77 -1.81 21.77 -28.84
N LYS A 78 -0.54 22.15 -29.06
CA LYS A 78 -0.14 23.51 -29.45
C LYS A 78 -0.58 23.90 -30.88
N VAL A 79 -1.16 22.98 -31.66
CA VAL A 79 -1.70 23.24 -32.99
C VAL A 79 -3.21 23.54 -32.96
N THR A 80 -3.98 22.82 -32.15
CA THR A 80 -5.44 23.05 -32.02
C THR A 80 -5.79 23.99 -30.86
N LEU A 81 -4.90 24.14 -29.88
CA LEU A 81 -5.09 24.77 -28.57
C LEU A 81 -6.03 24.02 -27.62
N GLU A 82 -6.42 22.79 -27.97
CA GLU A 82 -7.21 21.91 -27.11
C GLU A 82 -6.37 21.38 -25.94
N THR A 83 -6.98 21.29 -24.76
CA THR A 83 -6.34 20.79 -23.53
C THR A 83 -7.14 19.63 -22.94
N TRP A 84 -6.51 18.46 -22.81
CA TRP A 84 -7.06 17.33 -22.06
C TRP A 84 -6.57 17.35 -20.62
N TYR A 85 -7.39 16.82 -19.71
CA TYR A 85 -7.14 16.78 -18.27
C TYR A 85 -7.23 15.33 -17.77
N SER A 86 -6.37 14.99 -16.80
CA SER A 86 -6.31 13.68 -16.14
C SER A 86 -7.62 13.26 -15.45
N ASN A 87 -8.38 14.26 -15.00
CA ASN A 87 -9.68 14.15 -14.34
C ASN A 87 -10.54 15.37 -14.74
N PRO A 88 -11.87 15.35 -14.51
CA PRO A 88 -12.76 16.44 -14.89
C PRO A 88 -12.37 17.76 -14.21
N GLN A 89 -12.78 18.90 -14.77
CA GLN A 89 -12.51 20.24 -14.21
C GLN A 89 -13.83 21.00 -13.98
N HIS A 90 -13.90 21.79 -12.90
CA HIS A 90 -15.04 22.66 -12.67
C HIS A 90 -14.74 23.84 -11.71
N ASP A 91 -15.01 25.06 -12.17
CA ASP A 91 -14.76 26.30 -11.40
C ASP A 91 -15.62 26.51 -10.14
N THR A 92 -16.80 25.86 -10.05
CA THR A 92 -17.85 26.23 -9.08
C THR A 92 -18.54 25.05 -8.38
N LEU A 93 -18.45 23.82 -8.92
CA LEU A 93 -18.96 22.62 -8.27
C LEU A 93 -17.83 21.78 -7.68
N LEU A 94 -18.05 21.26 -6.48
CA LEU A 94 -17.13 20.29 -5.89
C LEU A 94 -17.20 18.98 -6.68
N ILE A 95 -16.11 18.63 -7.34
CA ILE A 95 -15.97 17.35 -8.04
C ILE A 95 -16.06 16.21 -7.01
N PRO A 96 -16.83 15.14 -7.27
CA PRO A 96 -16.85 13.95 -6.43
C PRO A 96 -15.45 13.37 -6.16
N ALA A 97 -15.29 12.60 -5.08
CA ALA A 97 -13.97 12.10 -4.66
C ALA A 97 -13.50 10.94 -5.54
N ASP A 98 -14.41 10.03 -5.85
CA ASP A 98 -14.30 8.98 -6.86
C ASP A 98 -13.97 9.56 -8.25
N ALA A 99 -14.66 10.62 -8.68
CA ALA A 99 -14.38 11.30 -9.95
C ALA A 99 -13.02 12.05 -10.00
N ARG A 100 -12.22 11.99 -8.93
CA ARG A 100 -10.84 12.49 -8.88
C ARG A 100 -9.79 11.39 -8.81
N GLU A 101 -10.17 10.12 -8.79
CA GLU A 101 -9.22 9.00 -8.87
C GLU A 101 -8.59 8.93 -10.27
N LEU A 102 -7.27 9.03 -10.33
CA LEU A 102 -6.50 8.73 -11.54
C LEU A 102 -6.33 7.21 -11.73
N PHE A 103 -6.34 6.47 -10.62
CA PHE A 103 -6.17 5.02 -10.60
C PHE A 103 -7.05 4.42 -9.50
N VAL A 104 -7.83 3.38 -9.83
CA VAL A 104 -8.62 2.64 -8.83
C VAL A 104 -8.13 1.21 -8.78
N LEU A 105 -7.51 0.83 -7.66
CA LEU A 105 -6.96 -0.51 -7.46
C LEU A 105 -8.03 -1.41 -6.85
N TYR A 106 -8.15 -2.64 -7.35
CA TYR A 106 -8.99 -3.67 -6.76
C TYR A 106 -8.14 -4.89 -6.42
N TYR A 107 -8.14 -5.29 -5.15
CA TYR A 107 -7.42 -6.49 -4.70
C TYR A 107 -8.37 -7.54 -4.14
N GLU A 108 -7.97 -8.80 -4.24
CA GLU A 108 -8.72 -9.90 -3.67
C GLU A 108 -8.14 -10.40 -2.35
N ARG A 109 -8.99 -11.07 -1.58
CA ARG A 109 -8.60 -11.80 -0.38
C ARG A 109 -9.36 -13.12 -0.41
N LYS A 110 -8.70 -14.22 -0.09
CA LYS A 110 -9.22 -15.58 -0.31
C LYS A 110 -10.66 -15.74 0.24
N ILE A 111 -11.61 -16.04 -0.65
CA ILE A 111 -13.06 -16.26 -0.38
C ILE A 111 -13.85 -14.95 -0.07
N GLU A 112 -13.25 -13.78 -0.22
CA GLU A 112 -13.91 -12.47 -0.18
C GLU A 112 -14.04 -11.90 -1.61
N ALA A 113 -15.01 -11.02 -1.85
CA ALA A 113 -15.10 -10.27 -3.11
C ALA A 113 -13.97 -9.23 -3.20
N SER A 114 -13.58 -8.89 -4.43
CA SER A 114 -12.53 -7.89 -4.72
C SER A 114 -12.87 -6.54 -4.08
N LYS A 115 -11.90 -5.92 -3.42
CA LYS A 115 -12.05 -4.66 -2.66
C LYS A 115 -11.38 -3.50 -3.36
N LEU A 116 -12.13 -2.42 -3.51
CA LEU A 116 -11.61 -1.12 -3.94
C LEU A 116 -10.57 -0.60 -2.93
N PHE A 117 -9.49 -0.04 -3.45
CA PHE A 117 -8.40 0.60 -2.74
C PHE A 117 -8.04 1.87 -3.52
N SER A 118 -8.36 3.04 -2.96
CA SER A 118 -8.15 4.34 -3.60
C SER A 118 -6.66 4.66 -3.63
N VAL A 119 -6.13 5.02 -4.79
CA VAL A 119 -4.72 5.45 -4.90
C VAL A 119 -4.57 6.86 -4.34
N ASN A 120 -5.60 7.71 -4.43
CA ASN A 120 -5.60 9.01 -3.77
C ASN A 120 -5.47 8.92 -2.24
N ASP A 121 -6.29 8.08 -1.59
CA ASP A 121 -6.31 7.97 -0.13
C ASP A 121 -5.11 7.18 0.45
N GLU A 122 -4.53 6.25 -0.31
CA GLU A 122 -3.52 5.30 0.18
C GLU A 122 -2.09 5.57 -0.34
N SER A 123 -1.94 6.36 -1.41
CA SER A 123 -0.65 6.76 -1.96
C SER A 123 -0.49 8.29 -1.96
N ILE A 124 -1.38 9.00 -2.68
CA ILE A 124 -1.21 10.43 -2.96
C ILE A 124 -1.17 11.27 -1.67
N LYS A 125 -2.18 11.08 -0.83
CA LYS A 125 -2.37 11.71 0.48
C LYS A 125 -1.22 11.49 1.48
N TYR A 126 -0.39 10.49 1.26
CA TYR A 126 0.76 10.14 2.09
C TYR A 126 2.12 10.40 1.39
N GLY A 127 2.12 11.04 0.21
CA GLY A 127 3.35 11.33 -0.55
C GLY A 127 4.08 10.09 -1.08
N LYS A 128 3.42 8.93 -1.08
CA LYS A 128 4.01 7.61 -1.36
C LYS A 128 4.17 7.34 -2.86
N TYR A 129 4.88 8.22 -3.55
CA TYR A 129 5.18 8.08 -4.97
C TYR A 129 6.48 8.80 -5.34
N SER A 130 7.03 8.42 -6.49
CA SER A 130 8.30 8.91 -6.99
C SER A 130 8.32 9.06 -8.51
N PHE A 131 9.17 9.94 -9.01
CA PHE A 131 9.24 10.37 -10.40
C PHE A 131 10.57 9.97 -11.04
N ARG A 132 10.54 9.38 -12.24
CA ARG A 132 11.71 9.24 -13.12
C ARG A 132 11.42 10.00 -14.41
N VAL A 133 12.21 11.05 -14.67
CA VAL A 133 11.95 12.03 -15.74
C VAL A 133 13.02 11.91 -16.83
N GLU A 134 12.57 11.77 -18.07
CA GLU A 134 13.37 11.69 -19.29
C GLU A 134 12.89 12.76 -20.30
N SER A 135 13.59 12.96 -21.43
CA SER A 135 13.35 14.10 -22.33
C SER A 135 11.96 14.17 -22.99
N ASN A 136 11.29 13.02 -23.16
CA ASN A 136 9.96 12.92 -23.76
C ASN A 136 9.01 12.01 -22.95
N LYS A 137 9.39 11.66 -21.73
CA LYS A 137 8.74 10.62 -20.93
C LYS A 137 8.86 10.89 -19.43
N VAL A 138 7.79 10.65 -18.69
CA VAL A 138 7.76 10.68 -17.22
C VAL A 138 7.21 9.35 -16.72
N GLU A 139 7.94 8.66 -15.88
CA GLU A 139 7.41 7.54 -15.11
C GLU A 139 7.07 7.98 -13.69
N VAL A 140 5.89 7.58 -13.21
CA VAL A 140 5.50 7.72 -11.79
C VAL A 140 5.34 6.33 -11.20
N LEU A 141 6.10 6.04 -10.15
CA LEU A 141 5.99 4.82 -9.35
C LEU A 141 5.18 5.15 -8.09
N TYR A 142 4.05 4.47 -7.92
CA TYR A 142 3.15 4.60 -6.77
C TYR A 142 3.35 3.43 -5.81
N GLU A 143 3.46 3.73 -4.51
CA GLU A 143 3.37 2.75 -3.43
C GLU A 143 2.00 2.93 -2.76
N VAL A 144 1.15 1.90 -2.80
CA VAL A 144 -0.26 1.98 -2.42
C VAL A 144 -0.51 1.17 -1.16
N GLY A 145 -0.90 1.87 -0.10
CA GLY A 145 -1.28 1.25 1.17
C GLY A 145 -0.07 0.82 2.00
N GLY A 146 -0.03 -0.46 2.37
CA GLY A 146 0.86 -0.94 3.42
C GLY A 146 0.56 -0.26 4.74
N LYS A 147 1.60 0.18 5.45
CA LYS A 147 1.46 0.95 6.69
C LYS A 147 1.75 2.43 6.44
N HIS A 148 0.90 3.32 6.96
CA HIS A 148 1.10 4.78 6.86
C HIS A 148 1.85 5.33 8.08
N ASN A 149 1.34 5.03 9.27
CA ASN A 149 1.93 5.43 10.55
C ASN A 149 2.22 4.20 11.41
N LEU A 150 3.18 4.27 12.32
CA LEU A 150 3.38 3.25 13.35
C LEU A 150 2.16 3.15 14.28
N THR A 151 1.83 1.95 14.76
CA THR A 151 0.67 1.71 15.65
C THR A 151 1.04 0.87 16.87
N MET A 152 0.10 0.59 17.76
CA MET A 152 0.25 -0.19 19.01
C MET A 152 0.51 -1.71 18.81
N THR A 153 1.10 -2.11 17.69
CA THR A 153 0.98 -3.48 17.19
C THR A 153 2.27 -4.21 16.80
N ASP A 154 3.39 -3.68 16.31
CA ASP A 154 3.83 -2.28 16.12
C ASP A 154 4.82 -1.84 17.20
N LEU A 155 4.45 -2.17 18.45
CA LEU A 155 5.33 -2.16 19.61
C LEU A 155 5.16 -3.49 20.34
N PRO A 156 6.22 -4.04 20.95
CA PRO A 156 6.12 -5.22 21.79
C PRO A 156 5.17 -4.95 22.99
N ARG A 157 3.99 -5.58 22.98
CA ARG A 157 2.99 -5.43 24.05
C ARG A 157 3.45 -6.08 25.36
N GLN A 158 4.27 -7.12 25.27
CA GLN A 158 4.86 -7.86 26.38
C GLN A 158 6.32 -8.19 26.06
N ILE A 159 7.21 -8.01 27.04
CA ILE A 159 8.65 -8.32 26.91
C ILE A 159 9.09 -9.08 28.16
N GLY A 160 9.92 -10.10 28.00
CA GLY A 160 10.55 -10.79 29.14
C GLY A 160 11.47 -9.84 29.93
N GLN A 161 11.53 -10.01 31.26
CA GLN A 161 12.35 -9.16 32.15
C GLN A 161 13.78 -8.99 31.63
N ASP A 162 14.45 -10.10 31.33
CA ASP A 162 15.86 -10.11 30.92
C ASP A 162 16.04 -9.40 29.57
N SER A 163 15.21 -9.72 28.57
CA SER A 163 15.18 -9.01 27.28
C SER A 163 14.96 -7.51 27.43
N PHE A 164 14.06 -7.08 28.32
CA PHE A 164 13.78 -5.66 28.53
C PHE A 164 14.95 -4.94 29.21
N VAL A 165 15.59 -5.56 30.20
CA VAL A 165 16.73 -4.98 30.91
C VAL A 165 17.97 -4.96 30.01
N GLU A 166 18.40 -6.12 29.50
CA GLU A 166 19.65 -6.28 28.77
C GLU A 166 19.64 -5.64 27.39
N LYS A 167 18.52 -5.74 26.65
CA LYS A 167 18.45 -5.25 25.27
C LYS A 167 17.91 -3.83 25.15
N ILE A 168 16.98 -3.41 26.02
CA ILE A 168 16.34 -2.09 25.93
C ILE A 168 16.90 -1.12 26.97
N LEU A 169 16.76 -1.41 28.26
CA LEU A 169 17.11 -0.43 29.30
C LEU A 169 18.61 -0.15 29.35
N THR A 170 19.48 -1.16 29.44
CA THR A 170 20.92 -0.93 29.64
C THR A 170 21.57 -0.18 28.47
N PRO A 171 21.31 -0.48 27.18
CA PRO A 171 21.85 0.30 26.07
C PRO A 171 21.33 1.75 26.03
N LEU A 172 20.05 1.97 26.36
CA LEU A 172 19.46 3.31 26.42
C LEU A 172 19.96 4.12 27.63
N GLU A 173 20.26 3.48 28.76
CA GLU A 173 20.85 4.12 29.94
C GLU A 173 22.27 4.61 29.64
N LEU A 174 23.10 3.78 29.00
CA LEU A 174 24.44 4.17 28.55
C LEU A 174 24.38 5.34 27.55
N LYS A 175 23.52 5.25 26.53
CA LYS A 175 23.31 6.36 25.58
C LYS A 175 22.76 7.63 26.26
N ALA A 176 21.94 7.50 27.29
CA ALA A 176 21.38 8.63 28.03
C ALA A 176 22.44 9.41 28.80
N GLU A 177 23.58 8.82 29.18
CA GLU A 177 24.68 9.52 29.87
C GLU A 177 25.29 10.64 29.02
N GLU A 178 25.35 10.45 27.69
CA GLU A 178 25.88 11.42 26.73
C GLU A 178 24.76 12.21 26.02
N ASN A 179 23.61 11.58 25.72
CA ASN A 179 22.51 12.18 24.96
C ASN A 179 21.34 12.62 25.86
N SER A 180 21.15 13.93 25.97
CA SER A 180 20.07 14.55 26.78
C SER A 180 18.65 14.30 26.24
N THR A 181 18.49 14.11 24.93
CA THR A 181 17.20 13.78 24.30
C THR A 181 16.80 12.35 24.68
N ILE A 182 17.72 11.38 24.56
CA ILE A 182 17.49 9.99 24.97
C ILE A 182 17.22 9.91 26.47
N ARG A 183 17.95 10.66 27.33
CA ARG A 183 17.69 10.71 28.78
C ARG A 183 16.25 11.14 29.12
N ARG A 184 15.71 12.12 28.39
CA ARG A 184 14.31 12.57 28.53
C ARG A 184 13.33 11.50 28.06
N GLN A 185 13.55 10.90 26.89
CA GLN A 185 12.66 9.90 26.30
C GLN A 185 12.70 8.56 27.06
N LEU A 186 13.84 8.16 27.62
CA LEU A 186 13.98 6.96 28.47
C LEU A 186 13.11 7.05 29.73
N SER A 187 13.00 8.24 30.32
CA SER A 187 12.11 8.48 31.46
C SER A 187 10.64 8.30 31.08
N PHE A 188 10.27 8.65 29.84
CA PHE A 188 8.95 8.40 29.26
C PHE A 188 8.72 6.91 28.96
N LEU A 189 9.67 6.20 28.33
CA LEU A 189 9.60 4.75 28.09
C LEU A 189 9.39 3.98 29.40
N LYS A 190 10.18 4.28 30.44
CA LYS A 190 10.02 3.68 31.78
C LYS A 190 8.65 3.96 32.40
N ALA A 191 8.00 5.07 32.05
CA ALA A 191 6.64 5.37 32.50
C ALA A 191 5.55 4.61 31.70
N GLN A 192 5.84 4.14 30.47
CA GLN A 192 4.87 3.40 29.65
C GLN A 192 4.87 1.89 29.89
N PHE A 193 5.94 1.31 30.40
CA PHE A 193 5.99 -0.12 30.76
C PHE A 193 5.69 -0.36 32.24
N ASN A 194 4.75 -1.25 32.55
CA ASN A 194 4.49 -1.77 33.89
C ASN A 194 5.18 -3.13 34.07
N PHE A 195 5.92 -3.34 35.16
CA PHE A 195 6.48 -4.65 35.50
C PHE A 195 5.46 -5.51 36.27
N VAL A 196 5.42 -6.82 35.98
CA VAL A 196 4.58 -7.81 36.66
C VAL A 196 5.47 -8.92 37.22
N GLU A 197 5.74 -8.86 38.53
CA GLU A 197 6.67 -9.77 39.23
C GLU A 197 6.28 -11.25 39.10
N SER A 198 4.98 -11.57 39.18
CA SER A 198 4.48 -12.95 39.13
C SER A 198 4.70 -13.65 37.78
N GLU A 199 5.16 -12.92 36.78
CA GLU A 199 5.33 -13.39 35.41
C GLU A 199 6.70 -13.02 34.81
N SER A 200 7.53 -12.26 35.55
CA SER A 200 8.81 -11.70 35.08
C SER A 200 8.69 -11.02 33.70
N ARG A 201 7.67 -10.16 33.54
CA ARG A 201 7.37 -9.47 32.27
C ARG A 201 7.11 -7.97 32.45
N TYR A 202 7.48 -7.21 31.43
CA TYR A 202 7.07 -5.83 31.23
C TYR A 202 5.91 -5.75 30.24
N TYR A 203 4.88 -4.99 30.61
CA TYR A 203 3.65 -4.76 29.85
C TYR A 203 3.57 -3.31 29.38
N LEU A 204 3.42 -3.10 28.08
CA LEU A 204 3.21 -1.78 27.50
C LEU A 204 1.79 -1.27 27.77
N LYS A 205 1.65 -0.03 28.22
CA LYS A 205 0.37 0.68 28.31
C LYS A 205 -0.14 1.08 26.92
N GLU A 206 -1.46 1.12 26.76
CA GLU A 206 -2.07 1.62 25.52
C GLU A 206 -1.71 3.10 25.30
N LEU A 207 -1.11 3.41 24.15
CA LEU A 207 -0.69 4.76 23.78
C LEU A 207 -1.74 5.41 22.87
N THR A 208 -2.03 6.69 23.09
CA THR A 208 -3.11 7.41 22.40
C THR A 208 -2.65 8.52 21.46
N SER A 209 -1.33 8.81 21.37
CA SER A 209 -0.78 9.76 20.41
C SER A 209 0.30 9.13 19.53
N GLN A 210 0.40 9.61 18.28
CA GLN A 210 1.39 9.14 17.31
C GLN A 210 2.82 9.33 17.83
N ASP A 211 3.14 10.54 18.32
CA ASP A 211 4.41 10.90 18.95
C ASP A 211 4.84 9.90 20.03
N SER A 212 3.89 9.37 20.81
CA SER A 212 4.19 8.40 21.88
C SER A 212 4.66 7.06 21.31
N ILE A 213 4.02 6.63 20.22
CA ILE A 213 4.32 5.37 19.53
C ILE A 213 5.67 5.51 18.81
N ASP A 214 5.88 6.60 18.07
CA ASP A 214 7.10 6.84 17.30
C ASP A 214 8.33 6.98 18.21
N ILE A 215 8.19 7.67 19.35
CA ILE A 215 9.26 7.77 20.36
C ILE A 215 9.60 6.40 20.94
N LEU A 216 8.60 5.57 21.29
CA LEU A 216 8.88 4.24 21.82
C LEU A 216 9.47 3.31 20.75
N TYR A 217 9.00 3.38 19.51
CA TYR A 217 9.52 2.60 18.41
C TYR A 217 11.00 2.92 18.15
N ASN A 218 11.33 4.21 18.03
CA ASN A 218 12.71 4.65 17.84
C ASN A 218 13.60 4.25 19.02
N LEU A 219 13.13 4.41 20.26
CA LEU A 219 13.89 3.97 21.44
C LEU A 219 14.15 2.46 21.45
N ILE A 220 13.15 1.64 21.08
CA ILE A 220 13.24 0.18 21.15
C ILE A 220 14.08 -0.37 19.99
N PHE A 221 13.73 -0.05 18.74
CA PHE A 221 14.31 -0.71 17.56
C PHE A 221 15.54 0.01 16.98
N ASN A 222 15.62 1.34 17.06
CA ASN A 222 16.72 2.10 16.46
C ASN A 222 17.81 2.45 17.49
N GLU A 223 17.43 2.73 18.73
CA GLU A 223 18.36 3.19 19.77
C GLU A 223 18.81 2.11 20.76
N SER A 224 18.16 0.94 20.82
CA SER A 224 18.54 -0.17 21.70
C SER A 224 19.11 -1.38 20.94
N ALA A 225 19.25 -2.52 21.61
CA ALA A 225 19.72 -3.79 21.03
C ALA A 225 18.60 -4.84 20.86
N TYR A 226 17.33 -4.42 20.94
CA TYR A 226 16.14 -5.28 20.76
C TYR A 226 15.70 -5.28 19.29
N THR A 227 15.66 -6.46 18.66
CA THR A 227 15.49 -6.57 17.20
C THR A 227 14.04 -6.90 16.78
N VAL A 228 13.78 -6.90 15.48
CA VAL A 228 12.47 -7.34 14.93
C VAL A 228 12.25 -8.84 15.18
N GLU A 229 13.31 -9.65 15.14
CA GLU A 229 13.27 -11.08 15.44
C GLU A 229 13.01 -11.34 16.93
N ASP A 230 13.53 -10.50 17.84
CA ASP A 230 13.16 -10.54 19.26
C ASP A 230 11.67 -10.22 19.46
N TYR A 231 11.18 -9.21 18.75
CA TYR A 231 9.78 -8.81 18.76
C TYR A 231 8.84 -9.91 18.25
N GLU A 232 9.15 -10.54 17.11
CA GLU A 232 8.39 -11.68 16.58
C GLU A 232 8.43 -12.90 17.52
N SER A 233 9.59 -13.15 18.12
CA SER A 233 9.80 -14.23 19.10
C SER A 233 8.95 -14.02 20.36
N ASP A 234 8.99 -12.85 20.99
CA ASP A 234 8.16 -12.54 22.16
C ASP A 234 6.66 -12.47 21.79
N ALA A 235 6.30 -12.02 20.58
CA ALA A 235 4.90 -12.06 20.10
C ALA A 235 4.37 -13.49 19.97
N ALA A 236 5.13 -14.40 19.35
CA ALA A 236 4.76 -15.81 19.22
C ALA A 236 4.72 -16.54 20.58
N LYS A 237 5.65 -16.20 21.48
CA LYS A 237 5.80 -16.77 22.84
C LYS A 237 4.75 -16.28 23.84
N TYR A 238 4.26 -15.05 23.68
CA TYR A 238 3.28 -14.43 24.59
C TYR A 238 1.88 -14.23 23.98
N GLY A 239 1.69 -14.53 22.70
CA GLY A 239 0.39 -14.63 22.05
C GLY A 239 -0.32 -13.29 21.83
N PHE A 240 0.42 -12.20 21.64
CA PHE A 240 -0.16 -10.90 21.28
C PHE A 240 -0.19 -10.69 19.76
N GLU A 241 -1.18 -9.96 19.24
CA GLU A 241 -1.25 -9.65 17.81
C GLU A 241 -0.09 -8.74 17.39
N THR A 242 0.66 -9.17 16.38
CA THR A 242 1.59 -8.31 15.64
C THR A 242 0.84 -7.42 14.64
N SER A 243 1.54 -6.54 13.94
CA SER A 243 0.99 -5.88 12.76
C SER A 243 0.57 -6.91 11.72
N LYS A 244 -0.74 -7.09 11.58
CA LYS A 244 -1.35 -7.93 10.53
C LYS A 244 -0.82 -7.47 9.17
N ASN A 245 -0.50 -8.44 8.31
CA ASN A 245 -0.18 -8.18 6.91
C ASN A 245 -1.26 -7.27 6.32
N LEU A 246 -0.86 -6.07 5.88
CA LEU A 246 -1.71 -5.08 5.24
C LEU A 246 -1.64 -5.27 3.72
N PRO A 247 -2.70 -4.94 2.96
CA PRO A 247 -2.60 -4.82 1.51
C PRO A 247 -1.56 -3.73 1.17
N TYR A 248 -0.52 -4.12 0.44
CA TYR A 248 0.51 -3.25 -0.09
C TYR A 248 0.73 -3.61 -1.56
N PHE A 249 0.79 -2.58 -2.40
CA PHE A 249 1.04 -2.71 -3.83
C PHE A 249 2.06 -1.67 -4.27
N GLU A 250 2.78 -2.00 -5.35
CA GLU A 250 3.47 -1.00 -6.15
C GLU A 250 3.00 -1.13 -7.60
N PHE A 251 2.97 -0.02 -8.33
CA PHE A 251 2.92 -0.04 -9.79
C PHE A 251 3.53 1.24 -10.35
N ALA A 252 4.09 1.18 -11.56
CA ALA A 252 4.57 2.36 -12.27
C ALA A 252 3.76 2.62 -13.55
N VAL A 253 3.52 3.89 -13.83
CA VAL A 253 2.85 4.37 -15.05
C VAL A 253 3.82 5.27 -15.81
N ALA A 254 4.08 4.93 -17.07
CA ALA A 254 4.81 5.78 -18.01
C ALA A 254 3.83 6.67 -18.78
N TYR A 255 4.15 7.96 -18.83
CA TYR A 255 3.55 8.99 -19.66
C TYR A 255 4.56 9.38 -20.73
N GLU A 256 4.31 9.07 -22.01
CA GLU A 256 5.25 9.35 -23.11
C GLU A 256 4.62 10.22 -24.21
N LEU A 257 5.39 11.19 -24.71
CA LEU A 257 5.01 12.02 -25.85
C LEU A 257 5.63 11.51 -27.14
N SER A 258 4.79 11.32 -28.16
CA SER A 258 5.20 10.98 -29.53
C SER A 258 4.72 12.04 -30.53
N ASP A 259 5.25 12.05 -31.76
CA ASP A 259 4.79 12.97 -32.82
C ASP A 259 3.31 12.76 -33.20
N LYS A 260 2.71 11.65 -32.78
CA LYS A 260 1.33 11.26 -33.07
C LYS A 260 0.34 11.60 -31.95
N GLY A 261 0.81 11.66 -30.71
CA GLY A 261 -0.05 11.79 -29.54
C GLY A 261 0.69 11.60 -28.21
N PHE A 262 -0.04 11.04 -27.26
CA PHE A 262 0.35 10.84 -25.87
C PHE A 262 -0.02 9.41 -25.49
N ASP A 263 0.95 8.66 -24.98
CA ASP A 263 0.85 7.24 -24.69
C ASP A 263 0.97 7.03 -23.16
N VAL A 264 0.01 6.31 -22.56
CA VAL A 264 -0.03 6.00 -21.12
C VAL A 264 0.10 4.49 -20.94
N THR A 265 1.15 4.04 -20.25
CA THR A 265 1.49 2.62 -20.12
C THR A 265 1.69 2.20 -18.68
N LEU A 266 0.89 1.23 -18.21
CA LEU A 266 1.17 0.51 -16.96
C LEU A 266 2.35 -0.44 -17.16
N ILE A 267 3.41 -0.25 -16.38
CA ILE A 267 4.63 -1.07 -16.45
C ILE A 267 4.41 -2.36 -15.66
N ASN A 268 4.09 -3.45 -16.36
CA ASN A 268 3.82 -4.79 -15.78
C ASN A 268 4.89 -5.24 -14.78
N ASP A 269 6.16 -4.99 -15.09
CA ASP A 269 7.29 -5.47 -14.29
C ASP A 269 7.50 -4.62 -13.02
N ALA A 270 6.83 -3.47 -12.91
CA ALA A 270 6.77 -2.65 -11.70
C ALA A 270 5.64 -3.05 -10.74
N ILE A 271 4.81 -4.03 -11.09
CA ILE A 271 3.66 -4.43 -10.26
C ILE A 271 4.13 -5.32 -9.10
N VAL A 272 4.05 -4.81 -7.87
CA VAL A 272 4.30 -5.58 -6.63
C VAL A 272 2.97 -5.87 -5.93
N GLU A 273 2.83 -7.10 -5.41
CA GLU A 273 1.64 -7.60 -4.71
C GLU A 273 2.04 -8.75 -3.75
N SER A 274 1.09 -9.48 -3.14
CA SER A 274 1.41 -10.61 -2.25
C SER A 274 0.41 -11.79 -2.33
N GLU A 275 0.81 -13.01 -1.91
CA GLU A 275 -0.10 -14.19 -1.90
C GLU A 275 -1.35 -14.00 -1.00
N LEU A 276 -1.34 -13.01 -0.09
CA LEU A 276 -2.47 -12.68 0.78
C LEU A 276 -3.39 -11.61 0.20
N PHE A 277 -2.85 -10.76 -0.68
CA PHE A 277 -3.52 -9.65 -1.34
C PHE A 277 -3.06 -9.59 -2.81
N PRO A 278 -3.54 -10.50 -3.68
CA PRO A 278 -3.32 -10.39 -5.12
C PRO A 278 -4.11 -9.22 -5.72
N LEU A 279 -3.52 -8.57 -6.71
CA LEU A 279 -4.17 -7.57 -7.55
C LEU A 279 -5.17 -8.26 -8.48
N ALA A 280 -6.42 -7.78 -8.49
CA ALA A 280 -7.47 -8.29 -9.37
C ALA A 280 -7.68 -7.38 -10.59
N TYR A 281 -7.79 -6.07 -10.35
CA TYR A 281 -7.96 -5.05 -11.40
C TYR A 281 -7.26 -3.75 -11.01
N LEU A 282 -6.88 -2.96 -12.01
CA LEU A 282 -6.42 -1.57 -11.84
C LEU A 282 -7.05 -0.75 -12.96
N ASP A 283 -8.01 0.11 -12.60
CA ASP A 283 -8.60 1.05 -13.55
C ASP A 283 -7.57 2.17 -13.81
N ILE A 284 -7.21 2.38 -15.08
CA ILE A 284 -6.22 3.36 -15.52
C ILE A 284 -6.95 4.58 -16.08
N LEU A 285 -6.78 5.74 -15.44
CA LEU A 285 -7.35 7.03 -15.83
C LEU A 285 -8.86 6.97 -16.18
N PRO A 286 -9.72 6.43 -15.30
CA PRO A 286 -11.14 6.18 -15.61
C PRO A 286 -11.96 7.42 -15.96
N PHE A 287 -11.45 8.63 -15.71
CA PHE A 287 -12.09 9.90 -16.03
C PHE A 287 -11.25 10.82 -16.94
N PHE A 288 -10.13 10.37 -17.51
CA PHE A 288 -9.31 11.19 -18.42
C PHE A 288 -10.10 11.58 -19.68
N GLY A 289 -10.02 12.87 -20.05
CA GLY A 289 -10.75 13.40 -21.20
C GLY A 289 -12.28 13.42 -21.03
N SER A 290 -12.79 13.28 -19.80
CA SER A 290 -14.21 13.51 -19.52
C SER A 290 -14.62 14.94 -19.86
N GLY A 291 -15.69 15.09 -20.62
CA GLY A 291 -16.23 16.41 -20.98
C GLY A 291 -16.73 17.19 -19.75
N ASN A 292 -16.45 18.49 -19.75
CA ASN A 292 -16.82 19.45 -18.72
C ASN A 292 -18.20 20.07 -19.03
N MET A 293 -18.77 20.83 -18.09
CA MET A 293 -20.05 21.51 -18.32
C MET A 293 -19.93 22.64 -19.36
N GLY A 294 -20.28 22.33 -20.61
CA GLY A 294 -20.26 23.26 -21.73
C GLY A 294 -19.54 22.73 -22.97
N ASP A 295 -18.82 21.62 -22.86
CA ASP A 295 -18.09 21.00 -23.96
C ASP A 295 -19.07 20.37 -24.97
N GLU A 296 -18.87 20.63 -26.27
CA GLU A 296 -19.62 19.98 -27.35
C GLU A 296 -18.82 18.76 -27.89
N GLY A 297 -19.42 17.57 -27.85
CA GLY A 297 -18.74 16.35 -28.26
C GLY A 297 -19.68 15.13 -28.32
N TYR A 298 -19.09 13.94 -28.45
CA TYR A 298 -19.82 12.67 -28.42
C TYR A 298 -18.92 11.53 -27.95
N THR A 299 -19.48 10.59 -27.20
CA THR A 299 -18.79 9.38 -26.75
C THR A 299 -19.13 8.21 -27.68
N VAL A 300 -18.11 7.55 -28.22
CA VAL A 300 -18.26 6.32 -29.01
C VAL A 300 -17.78 5.13 -28.19
N ILE A 301 -18.67 4.17 -27.94
CA ILE A 301 -18.33 2.92 -27.25
C ILE A 301 -18.41 1.79 -28.28
N PRO A 302 -17.32 1.06 -28.58
CA PRO A 302 -17.29 0.02 -29.62
C PRO A 302 -17.93 -1.32 -29.17
N ASP A 303 -19.01 -1.28 -28.39
CA ASP A 303 -19.74 -2.48 -27.97
C ASP A 303 -20.71 -2.96 -29.06
N GLY A 304 -20.71 -4.26 -29.35
CA GLY A 304 -21.52 -4.89 -30.40
C GLY A 304 -21.32 -4.27 -31.78
N SER A 305 -22.30 -3.47 -32.23
CA SER A 305 -22.26 -2.71 -33.48
C SER A 305 -21.71 -1.28 -33.35
N GLY A 306 -21.30 -0.89 -32.14
CA GLY A 306 -21.01 0.48 -31.74
C GLY A 306 -22.22 1.19 -31.14
N ILE A 307 -21.96 2.00 -30.12
CA ILE A 307 -22.88 2.92 -29.45
C ILE A 307 -22.35 4.34 -29.64
N TYR A 308 -23.24 5.27 -29.97
CA TYR A 308 -22.96 6.71 -30.06
C TYR A 308 -23.80 7.44 -29.01
N ILE A 309 -23.17 8.25 -28.18
CA ILE A 309 -23.79 9.05 -27.11
C ILE A 309 -23.44 10.51 -27.33
N ASN A 310 -24.42 11.40 -27.19
CA ASN A 310 -24.35 12.85 -27.29
C ASN A 310 -25.17 13.44 -26.15
#